data_AF-A0A816HS69-F1
#
_entry.id   AF-A0A816HS69-F1
#
_cell.length_a   1.000
_cell.length_b   1.000
_cell.length_c   1.000
_cell.angle_alpha   90.00
_cell.angle_beta   90.00
_cell.angle_gamma   90.00
#
_symmetry.space_group_name_H-M   'P 1'
#
loop_
_entity.id
_entity.type
_entity.pdbx_description
1 polymer ?
#
loop_
_entity_poly.entity_id
_entity_poly.type
_entity_poly.pdbx_seq_one_letter_code
_entity_poly.pdbx_strand_id
1 'polypeptide(L)'
;MSPTSTIINRFSHQLATYLCEQYMAPICYLHAHRARQERKLIQSIQYRLKKSNQVLCVTDKSGIFHTGDANDYEQKAQAYREKTKAYIELENAPLC
;
A
#
# COMPACT_ATOMS: atom_id res chain seq x y z
N MET A 1 6.32 1.65 -50.70
CA MET A 1 6.56 1.53 -49.24
C MET A 1 7.28 0.22 -48.97
N SER A 2 8.30 0.23 -48.10
CA SER A 2 9.11 -0.97 -47.81
C SER A 2 8.28 -2.00 -47.00
N PRO A 3 8.37 -3.31 -47.29
CA PRO A 3 7.68 -4.35 -46.53
C PRO A 3 7.92 -4.26 -45.03
N THR A 4 9.15 -3.89 -44.64
CA THR A 4 9.56 -3.70 -43.24
C THR A 4 8.80 -2.55 -42.58
N SER A 5 8.54 -1.45 -43.31
CA SER A 5 7.79 -0.31 -42.78
C SER A 5 6.32 -0.68 -42.49
N THR A 6 5.74 -1.55 -43.30
CA THR A 6 4.37 -2.04 -43.11
C THR A 6 4.26 -2.95 -41.88
N ILE A 7 5.24 -3.82 -41.67
CA ILE A 7 5.30 -4.72 -40.50
C ILE A 7 5.46 -3.93 -39.20
N ILE A 8 6.39 -2.96 -39.18
CA ILE A 8 6.62 -2.10 -38.02
C ILE A 8 5.35 -1.32 -37.66
N ASN A 9 4.70 -0.70 -38.64
CA ASN A 9 3.46 0.05 -38.40
C ASN A 9 2.33 -0.83 -37.86
N ARG A 10 2.19 -2.07 -38.36
CA ARG A 10 1.20 -3.03 -37.84
C ARG A 10 1.49 -3.38 -36.39
N PHE A 11 2.74 -3.68 -36.04
CA PHE A 11 3.13 -4.01 -34.68
C PHE A 11 2.92 -2.84 -33.73
N SER A 12 3.34 -1.63 -34.11
CA SER A 12 3.14 -0.41 -33.31
C SER A 12 1.65 -0.16 -33.04
N HIS A 13 0.79 -0.37 -34.04
CA HIS A 13 -0.65 -0.23 -33.86
C HIS A 13 -1.22 -1.29 -32.89
N GLN A 14 -0.83 -2.55 -33.03
CA GLN A 14 -1.26 -3.62 -32.13
C GLN A 14 -0.82 -3.38 -30.68
N LEU A 15 0.42 -2.92 -30.49
CA LEU A 15 0.94 -2.59 -29.16
C LEU A 15 0.18 -1.40 -28.55
N ALA A 16 -0.09 -0.36 -29.35
CA ALA A 16 -0.86 0.79 -28.88
C ALA A 16 -2.28 0.39 -28.45
N THR A 17 -2.97 -0.45 -29.22
CA THR A 17 -4.30 -0.97 -28.87
C THR A 17 -4.26 -1.78 -27.58
N TYR A 18 -3.30 -2.72 -27.46
CA TYR A 18 -3.16 -3.54 -26.26
C TYR A 18 -2.90 -2.69 -25.00
N LEU A 19 -2.00 -1.72 -25.08
CA LEU A 19 -1.73 -0.82 -23.96
C LEU A 19 -2.94 0.06 -23.60
N CYS A 20 -3.69 0.52 -24.61
CA CYS A 20 -4.91 1.28 -24.38
C CYS A 20 -5.98 0.42 -23.67
N GLU A 21 -6.21 -0.80 -24.13
CA GLU A 21 -7.14 -1.73 -23.48
C GLU A 21 -6.73 -2.07 -22.04
N GLN A 22 -5.43 -2.25 -21.78
CA GLN A 22 -4.96 -2.66 -20.46
C GLN A 22 -4.92 -1.51 -19.44
N TYR A 23 -4.56 -0.30 -19.87
CA TYR A 23 -4.29 0.82 -18.95
C TYR A 23 -5.31 1.95 -19.02
N MET A 24 -6.04 2.08 -20.14
CA MET A 24 -7.07 3.11 -20.31
C MET A 24 -8.49 2.55 -20.17
N ALA A 25 -8.65 1.24 -19.94
CA ALA A 25 -9.94 0.67 -19.60
C ALA A 25 -10.49 1.36 -18.33
N PRO A 26 -11.72 1.89 -18.38
CA PRO A 26 -12.31 2.54 -17.22
C PRO A 26 -12.49 1.52 -16.10
N ILE A 27 -12.08 1.90 -14.89
CA ILE A 27 -12.28 1.06 -13.69
C ILE A 27 -13.78 0.78 -13.57
N CYS A 28 -14.14 -0.51 -13.52
CA CYS A 28 -15.54 -0.91 -13.36
C CYS A 28 -16.16 -0.21 -12.14
N TYR A 29 -17.36 0.34 -12.33
CA TYR A 29 -18.10 1.08 -11.30
C TYR A 29 -18.16 0.33 -9.97
N LEU A 30 -18.34 -1.00 -10.00
CA LEU A 30 -18.40 -1.84 -8.80
C LEU A 30 -17.09 -1.82 -8.00
N HIS A 31 -15.94 -1.86 -8.67
CA HIS A 31 -14.63 -1.78 -8.00
C HIS A 31 -14.41 -0.40 -7.41
N ALA A 32 -14.72 0.66 -8.17
CA ALA A 32 -14.63 2.03 -7.67
C ALA A 32 -15.54 2.25 -6.45
N HIS A 33 -16.76 1.71 -6.48
CA HIS A 33 -17.70 1.77 -5.36
C HIS A 33 -17.17 1.01 -4.13
N ARG A 34 -16.69 -0.23 -4.30
CA ARG A 34 -16.12 -1.03 -3.20
C ARG A 34 -14.93 -0.33 -2.55
N ALA A 35 -13.98 0.18 -3.35
CA ALA A 35 -12.83 0.92 -2.84
C ALA A 35 -13.23 2.15 -2.02
N ARG A 36 -14.29 2.87 -2.43
CA ARG A 36 -14.82 4.01 -1.66
C ARG A 36 -15.40 3.56 -0.30
N GLN A 37 -16.09 2.43 -0.26
CA GLN A 37 -16.64 1.90 0.99
C GLN A 37 -15.53 1.41 1.93
N GLU A 38 -14.55 0.68 1.39
CA GLU A 38 -13.38 0.23 2.14
C GLU A 38 -12.59 1.42 2.72
N ARG A 39 -12.38 2.48 1.94
CA ARG A 39 -11.76 3.71 2.42
C ARG A 39 -12.52 4.30 3.61
N LYS A 40 -13.84 4.39 3.53
CA LYS A 40 -14.67 4.92 4.64
C LYS A 40 -14.55 4.05 5.89
N LEU A 41 -14.53 2.73 5.72
CA LEU A 41 -14.35 1.78 6.82
C LEU A 41 -12.99 1.97 7.49
N ILE A 42 -11.90 2.04 6.70
CA ILE A 42 -10.54 2.27 7.20
C ILE A 42 -10.47 3.60 7.96
N GLN A 43 -11.05 4.68 7.42
CA GLN A 43 -11.08 5.98 8.09
C GLN A 43 -11.82 5.91 9.44
N SER A 44 -12.93 5.19 9.51
CA SER A 44 -13.67 4.98 10.76
C SER A 44 -12.85 4.20 11.80
N ILE A 45 -12.16 3.14 11.38
CA ILE A 45 -11.26 2.36 12.23
C ILE A 45 -10.13 3.24 12.76
N GLN A 46 -9.45 3.98 11.89
CA GLN A 46 -8.36 4.90 12.26
C GLN A 46 -8.83 5.97 13.25
N TYR A 47 -10.01 6.56 13.02
CA TYR A 47 -10.58 7.54 13.94
C TYR A 47 -10.82 6.95 15.33
N ARG A 48 -11.41 5.74 15.40
CA ARG A 48 -11.67 5.05 16.67
C ARG A 48 -10.39 4.74 17.42
N LEU A 49 -9.38 4.17 16.73
CA LEU A 49 -8.08 3.84 17.30
C LEU A 49 -7.38 5.08 17.87
N LYS A 50 -7.37 6.19 17.12
CA LYS A 50 -6.80 7.46 17.60
C LYS A 50 -7.54 7.99 18.83
N LYS A 51 -8.87 7.93 18.83
CA LYS A 51 -9.69 8.40 19.95
C LYS A 51 -9.45 7.58 21.22
N SER A 52 -9.18 6.28 21.10
CA SER A 52 -8.92 5.38 22.23
C SER A 52 -7.44 5.23 22.59
N ASN A 53 -6.52 5.95 21.93
CA ASN A 53 -5.07 5.78 22.07
C ASN A 53 -4.59 4.33 21.84
N GLN A 54 -5.25 3.63 20.91
CA GLN A 54 -4.95 2.25 20.59
C GLN A 54 -4.25 2.12 19.23
N VAL A 55 -3.47 1.05 19.09
CA VAL A 55 -2.81 0.64 17.86
C VAL A 55 -3.30 -0.74 17.43
N LEU A 56 -3.40 -0.94 16.12
CA LEU A 56 -3.69 -2.25 15.55
C LEU A 56 -2.36 -2.94 15.22
N CYS A 57 -2.11 -4.07 15.87
CA CYS A 57 -0.87 -4.83 15.74
C CYS A 57 -1.13 -6.16 15.03
N VAL A 58 -0.18 -6.59 14.20
CA VAL A 58 -0.21 -7.88 13.50
C VAL A 58 0.64 -8.88 14.27
N THR A 59 0.12 -10.09 14.49
CA THR A 59 0.91 -11.20 15.03
C THR A 59 1.82 -11.79 13.94
N ASP A 60 3.06 -12.08 14.32
CA ASP A 60 4.11 -12.63 13.47
C ASP A 60 3.75 -13.98 12.84
N LYS A 61 2.99 -14.83 13.54
CA LYS A 61 2.77 -16.23 13.15
C LYS A 61 1.40 -16.54 12.57
N SER A 62 0.40 -15.68 12.76
CA SER A 62 -0.99 -16.02 12.44
C SER A 62 -1.73 -14.99 11.59
N GLY A 63 -1.11 -13.83 11.30
CA GLY A 63 -1.80 -12.75 10.58
C GLY A 63 -3.04 -12.24 11.31
N ILE A 64 -3.15 -12.52 12.62
CA ILE A 64 -4.25 -12.09 13.46
C ILE A 64 -3.96 -10.67 13.91
N PHE A 65 -4.96 -9.81 13.75
CA PHE A 65 -4.89 -8.45 14.26
C PHE A 65 -5.36 -8.42 15.71
N HIS A 66 -4.64 -7.70 16.56
CA HIS A 66 -5.07 -7.38 17.91
C HIS A 66 -4.91 -5.89 18.17
N THR A 67 -5.71 -5.37 19.10
CA THR A 67 -5.60 -3.98 19.56
C THR A 67 -4.71 -3.93 20.80
N GLY A 68 -3.74 -3.02 20.82
CA GLY A 68 -2.91 -2.70 21.99
C GLY A 68 -2.95 -1.21 22.31
N ASP A 69 -2.48 -0.83 23.50
CA ASP A 69 -2.23 0.58 23.83
C ASP A 69 -1.02 1.09 23.05
N ALA A 70 -1.11 2.33 22.55
CA ALA A 70 -0.04 2.94 21.76
C ALA A 70 1.25 3.13 22.57
N ASN A 71 1.14 3.53 23.83
CA ASN A 71 2.28 3.81 24.70
C ASN A 71 2.99 2.50 25.07
N ASP A 72 2.22 1.46 25.41
CA ASP A 72 2.78 0.13 25.71
C ASP A 72 3.55 -0.43 24.52
N TYR A 73 3.04 -0.20 23.31
CA TYR A 73 3.70 -0.63 22.09
C TYR A 73 5.02 0.12 21.88
N GLU A 74 5.01 1.44 22.03
CA GLU A 74 6.20 2.29 21.88
C GLU A 74 7.28 1.95 22.90
N GLN A 75 6.90 1.72 24.17
CA GLN A 75 7.80 1.28 25.23
C GLN A 75 8.44 -0.08 24.91
N LYS A 76 7.64 -1.05 24.44
CA LYS A 76 8.17 -2.37 24.04
C LYS A 76 9.09 -2.27 22.83
N ALA A 77 8.75 -1.45 21.85
CA ALA A 77 9.59 -1.20 20.69
C ALA A 77 10.93 -0.59 21.11
N GLN A 78 10.91 0.41 21.99
CA GLN A 78 12.11 1.04 22.52
C GLN A 78 12.98 0.06 23.31
N ALA A 79 12.38 -0.70 24.24
CA ALA A 79 13.10 -1.72 25.01
C ALA A 79 13.73 -2.80 24.12
N TYR A 80 13.04 -3.19 23.03
CA TYR A 80 13.59 -4.13 22.06
C TYR A 80 14.78 -3.53 21.28
N ARG A 81 14.69 -2.26 20.86
CA ARG A 81 15.79 -1.54 20.20
C ARG A 81 17.03 -1.50 21.08
N GLU A 82 16.87 -1.11 22.35
CA GLU A 82 17.97 -1.02 23.32
C GLU A 82 18.60 -2.39 23.59
N LYS A 83 17.78 -3.43 23.74
CA LYS A 83 18.26 -4.80 24.01
C LYS A 83 19.03 -5.40 22.84
N THR A 84 18.57 -5.17 21.61
CA THR A 84 19.10 -5.86 20.41
C THR A 84 20.14 -5.06 19.65
N LYS A 85 20.18 -3.73 19.84
CA LYS A 85 20.95 -2.80 19.00
C LYS A 85 20.71 -3.01 17.49
N ALA A 86 19.55 -3.55 17.14
CA ALA A 86 19.23 -3.95 15.76
C ALA A 86 18.90 -2.78 14.83
N TYR A 87 18.83 -1.56 15.36
CA TYR A 87 18.44 -0.36 14.63
C TYR A 87 19.51 0.71 14.79
N ILE A 88 19.81 1.40 13.70
CA ILE A 88 20.64 2.61 13.68
C ILE A 88 19.67 3.75 13.41
N GLU A 89 19.64 4.74 14.30
CA GLU A 89 18.88 5.97 14.07
C GLU A 89 19.57 6.75 12.95
N LEU A 90 18.84 7.05 11.88
CA LEU A 90 19.36 7.84 10.78
C LEU A 90 19.16 9.32 11.13
N GLU A 91 20.23 10.10 11.12
CA GLU A 91 20.19 11.55 11.40
C GLU A 91 19.33 12.32 10.39
N ASN A 92 19.16 11.79 9.18
CA ASN A 92 18.32 12.35 8.12
C ASN A 92 17.52 11.24 7.44
N ALA A 93 16.30 11.56 7.00
CA ALA A 93 15.51 10.64 6.20
C ALA A 93 16.19 10.41 4.84
N PRO A 94 16.57 9.18 4.46
CA PRO A 94 17.36 8.91 3.26
C PRO A 94 16.60 9.13 1.95
N LEU A 95 15.34 9.59 2.00
CA LEU A 95 14.44 9.74 0.87
C LEU A 95 13.79 11.13 0.79
N CYS A 96 14.36 12.12 1.46
CA CYS A 96 14.01 13.53 1.26
C CYS A 96 14.81 14.14 0.10
#